data_AF-A0A967WFY1-F1
#
_entry.id   AF-A0A967WFY1-F1
#
_cell.length_a   1.000
_cell.length_b   1.000
_cell.length_c   1.000
_cell.angle_alpha   90.00
_cell.angle_beta   90.00
_cell.angle_gamma   90.00
#
_symmetry.space_group_name_H-M   'P 1'
#
loop_
_entity.id
_entity.type
_entity.pdbx_description
1 polymer ?
#
loop_
_entity_poly.entity_id
_entity_poly.type
_entity_poly.pdbx_seq_one_letter_code
_entity_poly.pdbx_strand_id
1 'polypeptide(L)'
;SPFVCRLLTSYLQSSPDFQVVGTALNGARAVELVKELRPDAVTLDLEMPEMNGLEALEHIMHDCPTPVILVSGVSRRAVAITLQALDMGAV
;
A
#
# COMPACT_ATOMS: atom_id res chain seq x y z
N SER A 1 9.58 0.55 2.87
CA SER A 1 10.70 0.89 3.79
C SER A 1 10.25 1.13 5.25
N PRO A 2 10.90 0.55 6.29
CA PRO A 2 10.53 0.78 7.70
C PRO A 2 10.67 2.24 8.18
N PHE A 3 11.60 3.00 7.60
CA PHE A 3 11.78 4.42 7.93
C PHE A 3 10.60 5.27 7.44
N VAL A 4 10.21 5.09 6.17
CA VAL A 4 9.09 5.81 5.55
C VAL A 4 7.78 5.49 6.28
N CYS A 5 7.57 4.23 6.64
CA CYS A 5 6.39 3.81 7.40
C CYS A 5 6.28 4.57 8.74
N ARG A 6 7.38 4.68 9.51
CA ARG A 6 7.39 5.43 10.77
C ARG A 6 7.15 6.93 10.54
N LEU A 7 7.80 7.51 9.54
CA LEU A 7 7.64 8.93 9.21
C LEU A 7 6.18 9.26 8.87
N LEU A 8 5.56 8.49 7.98
CA LEU A 8 4.16 8.67 7.60
C LEU A 8 3.22 8.45 8.78
N THR A 9 3.49 7.43 9.61
CA THR A 9 2.68 7.16 10.80
C THR A 9 2.72 8.34 11.76
N SER A 10 3.90 8.84 12.10
CA SER A 10 4.04 10.01 12.98
C SER A 10 3.41 11.27 12.40
N TYR A 11 3.50 11.47 11.08
CA TYR A 11 2.89 12.61 10.41
C TYR A 11 1.36 12.52 10.43
N LEU A 12 0.78 11.39 10.05
CA LEU A 12 -0.68 11.20 10.03
C LEU A 12 -1.27 11.29 11.44
N GLN A 13 -0.63 10.67 12.44
CA GLN A 13 -1.05 10.75 13.83
C GLN A 13 -0.93 12.15 14.47
N SER A 14 -0.21 13.08 13.84
CA SER A 14 -0.13 14.47 14.31
C SER A 14 -1.40 15.28 13.98
N SER A 15 -2.23 14.79 13.06
CA SER A 15 -3.51 15.41 12.72
C SER A 15 -4.67 14.66 13.40
N PRO A 16 -5.65 15.35 14.00
CA PRO A 16 -6.81 14.71 14.59
C PRO A 16 -7.75 14.06 13.55
N ASP A 17 -7.60 14.39 12.27
CA ASP A 17 -8.46 13.89 11.19
C ASP A 17 -8.10 12.45 10.76
N PHE A 18 -6.95 11.94 11.19
CA PHE A 18 -6.44 10.63 10.80
C PHE A 18 -6.17 9.74 12.01
N GLN A 19 -6.59 8.48 11.90
CA GLN A 19 -6.22 7.43 12.84
C GLN A 19 -5.45 6.34 12.08
N VAL A 20 -4.19 6.12 12.47
CA VAL A 20 -3.42 4.98 11.95
C VAL A 20 -3.84 3.73 12.71
N VAL A 21 -4.63 2.88 12.07
CA VAL A 21 -5.17 1.65 12.66
C VAL A 21 -4.21 0.45 12.57
N GLY A 22 -3.23 0.49 11.68
CA GLY A 22 -2.25 -0.57 11.49
C GLY A 22 -1.07 -0.15 10.63
N THR A 23 0.04 -0.89 10.74
CA THR A 23 1.24 -0.72 9.91
C THR A 23 1.77 -2.08 9.48
N ALA A 24 2.27 -2.18 8.26
CA ALA A 24 2.87 -3.40 7.70
C ALA A 24 4.26 -3.09 7.13
N LEU A 25 5.15 -4.09 7.16
CA LEU A 25 6.50 -4.00 6.61
C LEU A 25 6.71 -4.87 5.35
N ASN A 26 5.70 -5.67 4.98
CA ASN A 26 5.64 -6.45 3.75
C ASN A 26 4.20 -6.45 3.19
N GLY A 27 4.04 -6.83 1.92
CA GLY A 27 2.73 -6.87 1.26
C GLY A 27 1.75 -7.88 1.87
N ALA A 28 2.24 -9.06 2.27
CA ALA A 28 1.39 -10.12 2.82
C ALA A 28 0.68 -9.67 4.10
N ARG A 29 1.42 -9.07 5.05
CA ARG A 29 0.84 -8.54 6.29
C ARG A 29 -0.05 -7.33 6.02
N ALA A 30 0.23 -6.54 4.99
CA ALA A 30 -0.66 -5.44 4.59
C ALA A 30 -2.04 -5.98 4.18
N VAL A 31 -2.08 -7.03 3.36
CA VAL A 31 -3.34 -7.68 2.94
C VAL A 31 -4.11 -8.23 4.14
N GLU A 32 -3.43 -8.92 5.06
CA GLU A 32 -4.06 -9.44 6.29
C GLU A 32 -4.66 -8.32 7.15
N LEU A 33 -3.89 -7.26 7.41
CA LEU A 33 -4.34 -6.13 8.21
C LEU A 33 -5.52 -5.39 7.58
N VAL A 34 -5.56 -5.28 6.25
CA VAL A 34 -6.70 -4.66 5.55
C VAL A 34 -7.97 -5.48 5.76
N LYS A 35 -7.88 -6.82 5.70
CA LYS A 35 -9.01 -7.72 5.99
C LYS A 35 -9.46 -7.64 7.44
N GLU A 36 -8.52 -7.60 8.37
CA GLU A 36 -8.77 -7.56 9.83
C GLU A 36 -9.34 -6.20 10.28
N LEU A 37 -8.74 -5.10 9.84
CA LEU A 37 -9.00 -3.76 10.38
C LEU A 37 -9.97 -2.94 9.54
N ARG A 38 -10.22 -3.33 8.27
CA ARG A 38 -11.12 -2.65 7.34
C ARG A 38 -10.92 -1.11 7.31
N PRO A 39 -9.70 -0.62 7.02
CA PRO A 39 -9.44 0.82 7.01
C PRO A 39 -10.17 1.53 5.85
N ASP A 40 -10.42 2.83 6.01
CA ASP A 40 -11.02 3.66 4.96
C ASP A 40 -10.07 3.93 3.78
N ALA A 41 -8.76 3.90 4.04
CA ALA A 41 -7.72 4.04 3.03
C ALA A 41 -6.41 3.37 3.47
N VAL A 42 -5.57 3.02 2.50
CA VAL A 42 -4.25 2.41 2.72
C VAL A 42 -3.20 3.25 2.02
N THR A 43 -2.09 3.54 2.71
CA THR A 43 -0.87 4.00 2.04
C THR A 43 0.04 2.80 1.79
N LEU A 44 0.56 2.65 0.57
CA LEU A 44 1.26 1.43 0.15
C LEU A 44 2.55 1.77 -0.61
N ASP A 45 3.66 1.17 -0.19
CA ASP A 45 4.94 1.23 -0.88
C ASP A 45 4.99 0.16 -1.98
N LEU A 46 5.61 0.47 -3.12
CA LEU A 46 5.75 -0.49 -4.22
C LEU A 46 6.88 -1.49 -3.94
N GLU A 47 7.97 -1.01 -3.34
CA GLU A 47 9.16 -1.81 -3.05
C GLU A 47 9.09 -2.35 -1.61
N MET A 48 8.69 -3.60 -1.48
CA MET A 48 8.59 -4.30 -0.20
C MET A 48 9.22 -5.70 -0.30
N PRO A 49 9.76 -6.23 0.81
CA PRO A 49 10.24 -7.61 0.85
C PRO A 49 9.07 -8.61 0.76
N GLU A 50 9.37 -9.82 0.32
CA GLU A 50 8.45 -10.97 0.20
C GLU A 50 7.35 -10.78 -0.84
N MET A 51 6.36 -9.93 -0.54
CA MET A 51 5.28 -9.55 -1.44
C MET A 51 5.37 -8.05 -1.70
N ASN A 52 5.44 -7.67 -2.97
CA ASN A 52 5.59 -6.27 -3.36
C ASN A 52 4.24 -5.52 -3.28
N GLY A 53 4.28 -4.19 -3.42
CA GLY A 53 3.08 -3.36 -3.29
C GLY A 53 2.04 -3.54 -4.39
N LEU A 54 2.42 -3.99 -5.59
CA LEU A 54 1.48 -4.27 -6.67
C LEU A 54 0.74 -5.57 -6.42
N GLU A 55 1.46 -6.63 -6.04
CA GLU A 55 0.84 -7.90 -5.64
C GLU A 55 -0.12 -7.68 -4.47
N ALA A 56 0.29 -6.91 -3.46
CA ALA A 56 -0.58 -6.55 -2.35
C ALA A 56 -1.80 -5.72 -2.79
N LEU A 57 -1.62 -4.77 -3.71
CA LEU A 57 -2.72 -3.99 -4.28
C LEU A 57 -3.74 -4.88 -4.99
N GLU A 58 -3.29 -5.83 -5.82
CA GLU A 58 -4.17 -6.79 -6.49
C GLU A 58 -4.99 -7.61 -5.48
N HIS A 59 -4.33 -8.17 -4.46
CA HIS A 59 -5.01 -8.91 -3.40
C HIS A 59 -6.02 -8.07 -2.62
N ILE A 60 -5.65 -6.83 -2.26
CA ILE A 60 -6.57 -5.90 -1.59
C ILE A 60 -7.77 -5.63 -2.49
N MET A 61 -7.56 -5.25 -3.75
CA MET A 61 -8.65 -4.95 -4.68
C MET A 61 -9.53 -6.16 -5.00
N HIS A 62 -9.00 -7.38 -4.95
CA HIS A 62 -9.76 -8.60 -5.16
C HIS A 62 -10.58 -9.01 -3.92
N ASP A 63 -9.94 -9.08 -2.75
CA ASP A 63 -10.54 -9.67 -1.54
C ASP A 63 -11.31 -8.66 -0.69
N CYS A 64 -10.83 -7.41 -0.63
CA CYS A 64 -11.37 -6.34 0.20
C CYS A 64 -11.08 -4.99 -0.45
N PRO A 65 -11.86 -4.59 -1.49
CA PRO A 65 -11.62 -3.35 -2.21
C PRO A 65 -11.56 -2.15 -1.26
N THR A 66 -10.36 -1.60 -1.08
CA THR A 66 -10.06 -0.50 -0.18
C THR A 66 -9.27 0.55 -0.95
N PRO A 67 -9.60 1.86 -0.85
CA PRO A 67 -8.84 2.92 -1.49
C PRO A 67 -7.34 2.88 -1.15
N VAL A 68 -6.48 2.86 -2.16
CA VAL A 68 -5.01 2.80 -1.98
C VAL A 68 -4.34 4.06 -2.53
N ILE A 69 -3.44 4.64 -1.73
CA ILE A 69 -2.52 5.70 -2.12
C ILE A 69 -1.12 5.09 -2.21
N LEU A 70 -0.58 5.01 -3.42
CA LEU A 70 0.78 4.55 -3.65
C LEU A 70 1.78 5.62 -3.22
N VAL A 71 2.69 5.26 -2.32
CA VAL A 71 3.78 6.12 -1.84
C VAL A 71 5.09 5.40 -2.11
N SER A 72 5.77 5.75 -3.20
CA SER A 72 7.04 5.13 -3.57
C SER A 72 8.09 6.18 -3.92
N GLY A 73 9.36 5.81 -3.73
CA GLY A 73 10.50 6.61 -4.18
C GLY A 73 10.78 6.49 -5.69
N VAL A 74 10.03 5.66 -6.42
CA VAL A 74 10.23 5.46 -7.86
C VAL A 74 9.52 6.52 -8.69
N SER A 75 10.05 6.76 -9.89
CA SER A 75 9.49 7.77 -10.79
C SER A 75 8.03 7.47 -11.15
N ARG A 76 7.17 8.51 -11.20
CA ARG A 76 5.76 8.39 -11.63
C ARG A 76 5.58 7.66 -12.96
N ARG A 77 6.56 7.78 -13.86
CA ARG A 77 6.56 7.12 -15.17
C ARG A 77 6.69 5.61 -15.05
N ALA A 78 7.57 5.13 -14.15
CA ALA A 78 7.72 3.71 -13.88
C ALA A 78 6.42 3.12 -13.31
N VAL A 79 5.79 3.82 -12.36
CA VAL A 79 4.49 3.40 -11.78
C VAL A 79 3.41 3.27 -12.85
N ALA A 80 3.29 4.27 -13.73
CA ALA A 80 2.29 4.26 -14.79
C ALA A 80 2.52 3.10 -15.78
N ILE A 81 3.77 2.81 -16.14
CA ILE A 81 4.10 1.69 -17.02
C ILE A 81 3.72 0.36 -16.36
N THR A 82 4.04 0.18 -15.07
CA THR A 82 3.72 -1.08 -14.39
C THR A 82 2.21 -1.29 -14.24
N LEU A 83 1.45 -0.24 -13.90
CA LEU A 83 -0.01 -0.33 -13.86
C LEU A 83 -0.62 -0.63 -15.23
N GLN A 84 -0.11 0.00 -16.29
CA GLN A 84 -0.55 -0.30 -17.66
C GLN A 84 -0.23 -1.74 -18.05
N ALA A 85 0.91 -2.29 -17.64
CA ALA A 85 1.27 -3.67 -17.90
C ALA A 85 0.27 -4.64 -17.22
N LEU A 86 -0.13 -4.35 -15.98
CA LEU A 86 -1.15 -5.10 -15.26
C LEU A 86 -2.52 -5.03 -15.96
N ASP A 87 -2.95 -3.84 -16.37
CA ASP A 87 -4.22 -3.65 -17.12
C ASP A 87 -4.23 -4.40 -18.45
N MET A 88 -3.06 -4.61 -19.07
CA MET A 88 -2.92 -5.35 -20.33
C MET A 88 -2.78 -6.87 -20.13
N GLY A 89 -2.91 -7.38 -18.90
CA GLY A 89 -2.86 -8.81 -18.59
C GLY A 89 -1.44 -9.39 -18.59
N ALA A 90 -0.42 -8.56 -18.37
CA ALA A 90 0.93 -9.05 -18.14
C ALA A 90 1.01 -9.68 -16.74
N VAL A 91 1.32 -10.98 -16.70
CA VAL A 91 1.74 -11.74 -15.51
C VAL A 91 3.26 -11.80 -15.40
#